data_AF-A0A5C1YLB7-F1
#
_entry.id   AF-A0A5C1YLB7-F1
#
_cell.length_a   1.000
_cell.length_b   1.000
_cell.length_c   1.000
_cell.angle_alpha   90.00
_cell.angle_beta   90.00
_cell.angle_gamma   90.00
#
_symmetry.space_group_name_H-M   'P 1'
#
loop_
_entity.id
_entity.type
_entity.pdbx_description
1 polymer ?
#
loop_
_entity_poly.entity_id
_entity_poly.type
_entity_poly.pdbx_seq_one_letter_code
_entity_poly.pdbx_strand_id
1 'polypeptide(L)'
;MIFQTFYEGCLGPQELACLTSFIKNGHHVIVYSYSHESLPPFLTGRDAREIMNKEKLFALDSGYHKGSYAIFADIFRWELLKQKGGIWIDTDVMCISENWPQSDIFFGYQDSKIINNAVMKFPAGHPLVAEAAEIAHTLGGHCEWGETGPLLLTSLVNKYNLHKYALPEDVFYPAQFWWARNIREEAVSHDKIDEFRRLGSVCIHLWNECLRTDRIDKNSFPQTESLLHHLLKQYNMLAFYEDYAMKMTLRMLLGCH
;
A
#
# COMPACT_ATOMS: atom_id res chain seq x y z
N MET A 1 -0.34 -16.02 -4.60
CA MET A 1 -1.45 -15.79 -3.64
C MET A 1 -2.40 -14.72 -4.19
N ILE A 2 -3.54 -14.46 -3.55
CA ILE A 2 -4.47 -13.39 -3.92
C ILE A 2 -4.32 -12.24 -2.92
N PHE A 3 -4.01 -11.05 -3.43
CA PHE A 3 -3.88 -9.81 -2.70
C PHE A 3 -5.02 -8.86 -3.04
N GLN A 4 -5.46 -8.08 -2.07
CA GLN A 4 -6.57 -7.14 -2.20
C GLN A 4 -6.10 -5.75 -1.77
N THR A 5 -6.59 -4.72 -2.44
CA THR A 5 -6.30 -3.33 -2.11
C THR A 5 -7.46 -2.43 -2.53
N PHE A 6 -7.43 -1.17 -2.10
CA PHE A 6 -8.36 -0.14 -2.53
C PHE A 6 -7.60 1.03 -3.15
N TYR A 7 -8.12 1.56 -4.25
CA TYR A 7 -7.66 2.82 -4.81
C TYR A 7 -8.82 3.55 -5.49
N GLU A 8 -8.89 4.87 -5.32
CA GLU A 8 -9.84 5.70 -6.04
C GLU A 8 -9.13 6.85 -6.74
N GLY A 9 -9.52 7.13 -7.99
CA GLY A 9 -8.85 8.07 -8.87
C GLY A 9 -7.91 7.39 -9.85
N CYS A 10 -6.93 8.15 -10.37
CA CYS A 10 -5.97 7.64 -11.34
C CYS A 10 -4.72 7.12 -10.65
N LEU A 11 -4.42 5.83 -10.79
CA LEU A 11 -3.17 5.23 -10.32
C LEU A 11 -1.97 5.94 -10.97
N GLY A 12 -1.03 6.40 -10.15
CA GLY A 12 0.24 6.95 -10.61
C GLY A 12 1.22 5.83 -11.02
N PRO A 13 2.34 6.18 -11.67
CA PRO A 13 3.32 5.21 -12.13
C PRO A 13 3.92 4.39 -10.97
N GLN A 14 4.05 4.99 -9.78
CA GLN A 14 4.55 4.29 -8.59
C GLN A 14 3.58 3.20 -8.14
N GLU A 15 2.29 3.52 -8.00
CA GLU A 15 1.28 2.52 -7.60
C GLU A 15 1.13 1.42 -8.67
N LEU A 16 1.18 1.79 -9.96
CA LEU A 16 1.16 0.82 -11.05
C LEU A 16 2.35 -0.13 -10.99
N ALA A 17 3.55 0.38 -10.71
CA ALA A 17 4.73 -0.45 -10.52
C ALA A 17 4.57 -1.40 -9.32
N CYS A 18 4.07 -0.90 -8.18
CA CYS A 18 3.81 -1.70 -6.98
C CYS A 18 2.87 -2.86 -7.28
N LEU A 19 1.68 -2.58 -7.83
CA LEU A 19 0.69 -3.62 -8.13
C LEU A 19 1.19 -4.60 -9.20
N THR A 20 1.91 -4.11 -10.20
CA THR A 20 2.49 -4.94 -11.28
C THR A 20 3.59 -5.86 -10.76
N SER A 21 4.35 -5.46 -9.74
CA SER A 21 5.39 -6.31 -9.15
C SER A 21 4.81 -7.59 -8.55
N PHE A 22 3.64 -7.53 -7.91
CA PHE A 22 2.95 -8.73 -7.43
C PHE A 22 2.58 -9.67 -8.58
N ILE A 23 2.04 -9.12 -9.68
CA ILE A 23 1.70 -9.90 -10.88
C ILE A 23 2.94 -10.57 -11.47
N LYS A 24 4.06 -9.84 -11.56
CA LYS A 24 5.35 -10.36 -12.06
C LYS A 24 5.99 -11.41 -11.15
N ASN A 25 5.67 -11.44 -9.86
CA ASN A 25 6.05 -12.51 -8.93
C ASN A 25 4.97 -13.62 -8.82
N GLY A 26 4.09 -13.76 -9.83
CA GLY A 26 3.13 -14.86 -9.90
C GLY A 26 1.96 -14.76 -8.91
N HIS A 27 1.62 -13.54 -8.49
CA HIS A 27 0.48 -13.29 -7.60
C HIS A 27 -0.68 -12.61 -8.33
N HIS A 28 -1.87 -12.72 -7.76
CA HIS A 28 -3.06 -12.04 -8.25
C HIS A 28 -3.35 -10.84 -7.37
N VAL A 29 -3.72 -9.71 -7.97
CA VAL A 29 -4.08 -8.49 -7.25
C VAL A 29 -5.47 -8.05 -7.67
N ILE A 30 -6.35 -7.92 -6.68
CA ILE A 30 -7.70 -7.38 -6.83
C ILE A 30 -7.67 -5.93 -6.33
N VAL A 31 -8.01 -4.99 -7.21
CA VAL A 31 -8.09 -3.57 -6.88
C VAL A 31 -9.56 -3.17 -6.80
N TYR A 32 -10.00 -2.81 -5.60
CA TYR A 32 -11.34 -2.26 -5.39
C TYR A 32 -11.32 -0.76 -5.68
N SER A 33 -12.28 -0.32 -6.49
CA SER A 33 -12.48 1.09 -6.84
C SER A 33 -13.95 1.34 -7.16
N TYR A 34 -14.46 2.52 -6.84
CA TYR A 34 -15.75 2.97 -7.35
C TYR A 34 -15.71 3.29 -8.84
N SER A 35 -14.52 3.56 -9.37
CA SER A 35 -14.22 3.82 -10.78
C SER A 35 -13.46 2.66 -11.42
N HIS A 36 -13.70 1.41 -10.98
CA HIS A 36 -12.94 0.22 -11.38
C HIS A 36 -12.86 -0.02 -12.90
N GLU A 37 -13.85 0.43 -13.66
CA GLU A 37 -13.86 0.36 -15.13
C GLU A 37 -12.73 1.18 -15.79
N SER A 38 -12.20 2.17 -15.07
CA SER A 38 -11.08 3.02 -15.52
C SER A 38 -9.70 2.44 -15.20
N LEU A 39 -9.65 1.32 -14.46
CA LEU A 39 -8.38 0.68 -14.12
C LEU A 39 -7.73 0.07 -15.37
N PRO A 40 -6.38 0.05 -15.45
CA PRO A 40 -5.68 -0.62 -16.52
C PRO A 40 -6.15 -2.08 -16.70
N PRO A 41 -6.37 -2.56 -17.95
CA PRO A 41 -6.95 -3.88 -18.21
C PRO A 41 -6.17 -5.08 -17.65
N PHE A 42 -4.89 -4.90 -17.34
CA PHE A 42 -4.06 -5.96 -16.75
C PHE A 42 -4.29 -6.13 -15.24
N LEU A 43 -4.95 -5.18 -14.59
CA LEU A 43 -5.35 -5.27 -13.18
C LEU A 43 -6.74 -5.91 -13.08
N THR A 44 -6.96 -6.71 -12.04
CA THR A 44 -8.31 -7.22 -11.73
C THR A 44 -9.07 -6.17 -10.93
N GLY A 45 -9.83 -5.33 -11.62
CA GLY A 45 -10.71 -4.34 -10.99
C GLY A 45 -11.97 -4.95 -10.41
N ARG A 46 -12.38 -4.50 -9.22
CA ARG A 46 -13.70 -4.79 -8.63
C ARG A 46 -14.37 -3.54 -8.11
N ASP A 47 -15.68 -3.58 -8.11
CA ASP A 47 -16.48 -2.50 -7.60
C ASP A 47 -16.35 -2.37 -6.07
N ALA A 48 -15.91 -1.22 -5.59
CA ALA A 48 -15.80 -0.93 -4.16
C ALA A 48 -17.17 -0.98 -3.43
N ARG A 49 -18.29 -0.80 -4.15
CA ARG A 49 -19.66 -0.94 -3.62
C ARG A 49 -19.97 -2.32 -3.09
N GLU A 50 -19.19 -3.34 -3.47
CA GLU A 50 -19.30 -4.68 -2.89
C GLU A 50 -18.92 -4.73 -1.40
N ILE A 51 -18.10 -3.78 -0.93
CA ILE A 51 -17.60 -3.74 0.44
C ILE A 51 -18.25 -2.60 1.20
N MET A 52 -18.29 -1.41 0.59
CA MET A 52 -18.77 -0.21 1.25
C MET A 52 -19.42 0.76 0.24
N ASN A 53 -20.48 1.42 0.68
CA ASN A 53 -21.24 2.39 -0.12
C ASN A 53 -20.42 3.65 -0.46
N LYS A 54 -20.56 4.15 -1.70
CA LYS A 54 -19.81 5.31 -2.22
C LYS A 54 -20.08 6.59 -1.45
N GLU A 55 -21.26 6.73 -0.86
CA GLU A 55 -21.65 7.88 -0.05
C GLU A 55 -20.78 8.04 1.21
N LYS A 56 -20.06 6.98 1.62
CA LYS A 56 -19.08 7.02 2.71
C LYS A 56 -17.68 7.42 2.23
N LEU A 57 -17.44 7.58 0.93
CA LEU A 57 -16.14 8.02 0.41
C LEU A 57 -15.89 9.48 0.79
N PHE A 58 -14.80 9.71 1.51
CA PHE A 58 -14.31 11.05 1.80
C PHE A 58 -12.80 11.11 1.61
N ALA A 59 -12.32 12.25 1.13
CA ALA A 59 -10.92 12.62 1.21
C ALA A 59 -10.73 13.53 2.42
N LEU A 60 -9.53 13.51 3.00
CA LEU A 60 -9.14 14.48 4.02
C LEU A 60 -9.26 15.91 3.46
N ASP A 61 -9.95 16.79 4.17
CA ASP A 61 -10.28 18.14 3.70
C ASP A 61 -9.30 19.22 4.18
N SER A 62 -8.44 18.87 5.14
CA SER A 62 -7.58 19.79 5.89
C SER A 62 -6.27 19.14 6.34
N GLY A 63 -5.34 19.95 6.85
CA GLY A 63 -4.03 19.52 7.34
C GLY A 63 -3.04 19.11 6.25
N TYR A 64 -1.90 18.55 6.69
CA TYR A 64 -0.86 18.08 5.77
C TYR A 64 -1.38 17.00 4.82
N HIS A 65 -2.46 16.28 5.16
CA HIS A 65 -3.04 15.15 4.41
C HIS A 65 -4.22 15.49 3.50
N LYS A 66 -4.48 16.77 3.26
CA LYS A 66 -5.55 17.22 2.36
C LYS A 66 -5.51 16.52 0.99
N GLY A 67 -6.66 15.99 0.57
CA GLY A 67 -6.86 15.25 -0.68
C GLY A 67 -6.54 13.75 -0.60
N SER A 68 -5.96 13.26 0.50
CA SER A 68 -5.67 11.84 0.69
C SER A 68 -6.92 11.07 1.11
N TYR A 69 -7.08 9.87 0.55
CA TYR A 69 -8.10 8.90 0.94
C TYR A 69 -7.60 7.95 2.05
N ALA A 70 -6.46 8.22 2.69
CA ALA A 70 -5.82 7.31 3.65
C ALA A 70 -6.76 6.79 4.76
N ILE A 71 -7.51 7.68 5.42
CA ILE A 71 -8.45 7.26 6.48
C ILE A 71 -9.60 6.42 5.90
N PHE A 72 -10.11 6.80 4.73
CA PHE A 72 -11.13 6.00 4.07
C PHE A 72 -10.59 4.61 3.68
N ALA A 73 -9.37 4.55 3.16
CA ALA A 73 -8.70 3.28 2.85
C ALA A 73 -8.51 2.44 4.11
N ASP A 74 -8.25 3.05 5.27
CA ASP A 74 -8.21 2.36 6.55
C ASP A 74 -9.55 1.72 6.92
N ILE A 75 -10.64 2.48 6.87
CA ILE A 75 -11.99 1.95 7.11
C ILE A 75 -12.35 0.86 6.10
N PHE A 76 -12.04 1.08 4.82
CA PHE A 76 -12.31 0.12 3.75
C PHE A 76 -11.53 -1.18 3.95
N ARG A 77 -10.27 -1.12 4.37
CA ARG A 77 -9.45 -2.29 4.70
C ARG A 77 -10.12 -3.16 5.75
N TRP A 78 -10.55 -2.55 6.85
CA TRP A 78 -11.20 -3.29 7.94
C TRP A 78 -12.50 -3.92 7.49
N GLU A 79 -13.34 -3.19 6.76
CA GLU A 79 -14.59 -3.73 6.21
C GLU A 79 -14.36 -4.87 5.21
N LEU A 80 -13.39 -4.72 4.31
CA LEU A 80 -13.03 -5.76 3.35
C LEU A 80 -12.56 -7.03 4.05
N LEU A 81 -11.65 -6.91 5.02
CA LEU A 81 -11.13 -8.06 5.75
C LEU A 81 -12.19 -8.68 6.66
N LYS A 82 -13.10 -7.88 7.23
CA LYS A 82 -14.23 -8.39 8.04
C LYS A 82 -15.11 -9.29 7.18
N GLN A 83 -15.46 -8.84 5.99
CA GLN A 83 -16.41 -9.51 5.09
C GLN A 83 -15.79 -10.69 4.33
N LYS A 84 -14.58 -10.51 3.79
CA LYS A 84 -13.96 -11.47 2.86
C LYS A 84 -12.70 -12.14 3.42
N GLY A 85 -12.09 -11.57 4.44
CA GLY A 85 -10.75 -11.97 4.89
C GLY A 85 -9.71 -11.83 3.78
N GLY A 86 -8.68 -12.67 3.84
CA GLY A 86 -7.61 -12.70 2.85
C GLY A 86 -6.50 -11.71 3.17
N ILE A 87 -5.71 -11.36 2.15
CA ILE A 87 -4.52 -10.50 2.30
C ILE A 87 -4.84 -9.10 1.80
N TRP A 88 -4.62 -8.11 2.65
CA TRP A 88 -4.57 -6.70 2.27
C TRP A 88 -3.12 -6.27 1.98
N ILE A 89 -2.95 -5.44 0.96
CA ILE A 89 -1.75 -4.64 0.72
C ILE A 89 -2.10 -3.17 0.42
N ASP A 90 -1.30 -2.23 0.91
CA ASP A 90 -1.33 -0.84 0.44
C ASP A 90 -0.76 -0.74 -0.99
N THR A 91 -1.19 0.29 -1.72
CA THR A 91 -0.85 0.46 -3.15
C THR A 91 0.61 0.89 -3.40
N ASP A 92 1.35 1.19 -2.35
CA ASP A 92 2.77 1.54 -2.35
C ASP A 92 3.66 0.45 -1.74
N VAL A 93 3.17 -0.79 -1.71
CA VAL A 93 3.97 -1.98 -1.39
C VAL A 93 4.50 -2.60 -2.68
N MET A 94 5.82 -2.72 -2.80
CA MET A 94 6.52 -3.34 -3.93
C MET A 94 6.90 -4.79 -3.59
N CYS A 95 6.39 -5.76 -4.34
CA CYS A 95 6.73 -7.18 -4.17
C CYS A 95 8.09 -7.52 -4.78
N ILE A 96 8.94 -8.21 -4.03
CA ILE A 96 10.30 -8.59 -4.45
C ILE A 96 10.57 -10.10 -4.38
N SER A 97 9.56 -10.90 -4.01
CA SER A 97 9.63 -12.35 -3.84
C SER A 97 8.27 -13.02 -4.02
N GLU A 98 8.26 -14.25 -4.51
CA GLU A 98 7.08 -15.12 -4.55
C GLU A 98 6.82 -15.87 -3.22
N ASN A 99 7.81 -15.91 -2.33
CA ASN A 99 7.83 -16.75 -1.13
C ASN A 99 7.15 -16.07 0.08
N TRP A 100 5.85 -15.82 -0.03
CA TRP A 100 5.06 -15.17 1.02
C TRP A 100 4.69 -16.13 2.18
N PRO A 101 4.44 -15.61 3.40
CA PRO A 101 3.98 -16.40 4.54
C PRO A 101 2.67 -17.15 4.24
N GLN A 102 2.60 -18.43 4.65
CA GLN A 102 1.44 -19.30 4.38
C GLN A 102 0.44 -19.36 5.53
N SER A 103 0.73 -18.76 6.70
CA SER A 103 -0.17 -18.76 7.85
C SER A 103 -1.51 -18.07 7.54
N ASP A 104 -2.58 -18.47 8.23
CA ASP A 104 -3.90 -17.86 8.06
C ASP A 104 -4.02 -16.45 8.64
N ILE A 105 -3.10 -16.10 9.54
CA ILE A 105 -2.93 -14.76 10.10
C ILE A 105 -1.46 -14.36 9.96
N PHE A 106 -1.22 -13.17 9.44
CA PHE A 106 0.09 -12.51 9.51
C PHE A 106 -0.07 -10.99 9.40
N PHE A 107 0.88 -10.28 9.96
CA PHE A 107 1.09 -8.83 9.83
C PHE A 107 2.54 -8.56 10.28
N GLY A 108 3.08 -7.38 10.03
CA GLY A 108 4.49 -7.08 10.36
C GLY A 108 4.65 -5.93 11.34
N TYR A 109 5.67 -6.03 12.18
CA TYR A 109 6.20 -4.87 12.90
C TYR A 109 6.81 -3.88 11.91
N GLN A 110 6.50 -2.59 12.00
CA GLN A 110 7.29 -1.57 11.30
C GLN A 110 8.51 -1.13 12.11
N ASP A 111 8.44 -1.29 13.43
CA ASP A 111 9.49 -0.98 14.39
C ASP A 111 9.31 -1.86 15.64
N SER A 112 10.17 -1.68 16.65
CA SER A 112 10.13 -2.46 17.90
C SER A 112 8.81 -2.47 18.69
N LYS A 113 7.86 -1.57 18.38
CA LYS A 113 6.61 -1.38 19.13
C LYS A 113 5.37 -1.40 18.25
N ILE A 114 5.45 -0.80 17.06
CA ILE A 114 4.29 -0.57 16.20
C ILE A 114 4.17 -1.68 15.15
N ILE A 115 2.97 -2.22 15.03
CA ILE A 115 2.55 -3.10 13.95
C ILE A 115 1.89 -2.24 12.88
N ASN A 116 2.31 -2.42 11.64
CA ASN A 116 1.80 -1.65 10.52
C ASN A 116 0.76 -2.46 9.72
N ASN A 117 -0.26 -1.75 9.25
CA ASN A 117 -1.46 -2.26 8.58
C ASN A 117 -1.36 -2.26 7.04
N ALA A 118 -0.24 -1.83 6.47
CA ALA A 118 0.01 -1.84 5.03
C ALA A 118 0.08 -3.26 4.44
N VAL A 119 0.42 -4.26 5.26
CA VAL A 119 0.42 -5.68 4.87
C VAL A 119 -0.17 -6.52 6.00
N MET A 120 -1.31 -7.15 5.75
CA MET A 120 -1.97 -7.99 6.76
C MET A 120 -2.88 -9.06 6.15
N LYS A 121 -2.95 -10.22 6.80
CA LYS A 121 -3.85 -11.31 6.47
C LYS A 121 -4.65 -11.73 7.69
N PHE A 122 -5.96 -11.88 7.52
CA PHE A 122 -6.86 -12.44 8.52
C PHE A 122 -7.94 -13.30 7.85
N PRO A 123 -8.49 -14.32 8.54
CA PRO A 123 -9.71 -14.99 8.08
C PRO A 123 -10.91 -14.04 8.19
N ALA A 124 -11.92 -14.27 7.33
CA ALA A 124 -13.17 -13.52 7.39
C ALA A 124 -13.84 -13.68 8.77
N GLY A 125 -14.45 -12.61 9.27
CA GLY A 125 -15.13 -12.61 10.57
C GLY A 125 -14.22 -12.72 11.81
N HIS A 126 -12.90 -12.55 11.67
CA HIS A 126 -12.00 -12.59 12.83
C HIS A 126 -12.39 -11.50 13.86
N PRO A 127 -12.50 -11.80 15.17
CA PRO A 127 -12.97 -10.85 16.19
C PRO A 127 -12.21 -9.52 16.23
N LEU A 128 -10.87 -9.57 16.14
CA LEU A 128 -10.04 -8.35 16.06
C LEU A 128 -10.46 -7.46 14.88
N VAL A 129 -10.71 -8.04 13.71
CA VAL A 129 -11.03 -7.29 12.50
C VAL A 129 -12.44 -6.72 12.59
N ALA A 130 -13.38 -7.47 13.18
CA ALA A 130 -14.73 -6.97 13.45
C ALA A 130 -14.70 -5.76 14.40
N GLU A 131 -13.97 -5.85 15.51
CA GLU A 131 -13.81 -4.73 16.44
C GLU A 131 -13.08 -3.54 15.80
N ALA A 132 -12.02 -3.78 15.02
CA ALA A 132 -11.32 -2.73 14.30
C ALA A 132 -12.25 -1.98 13.34
N ALA A 133 -13.10 -2.71 12.62
CA ALA A 133 -14.08 -2.12 11.71
C ALA A 133 -15.13 -1.28 12.44
N GLU A 134 -15.62 -1.74 13.60
CA GLU A 134 -16.56 -0.97 14.45
C GLU A 134 -15.94 0.32 14.98
N ILE A 135 -14.69 0.25 15.48
CA ILE A 135 -13.95 1.42 15.97
C ILE A 135 -13.68 2.40 14.83
N ALA A 136 -13.18 1.91 13.69
CA ALA A 136 -12.88 2.74 12.54
C ALA A 136 -14.14 3.43 11.98
N HIS A 137 -15.30 2.76 12.00
CA HIS A 137 -16.57 3.38 11.63
C HIS A 137 -17.04 4.43 12.62
N THR A 138 -16.82 4.22 13.91
CA THR A 138 -17.22 5.17 14.96
C THR A 138 -16.38 6.44 14.92
N LEU A 139 -15.07 6.30 14.68
CA LEU A 139 -14.17 7.44 14.53
C LEU A 139 -14.41 8.18 13.20
N GLY A 140 -14.67 7.44 12.12
CA GLY A 140 -14.93 8.02 10.80
C GLY A 140 -13.84 8.98 10.35
N GLY A 141 -14.22 10.10 9.71
CA GLY A 141 -13.29 11.14 9.28
C GLY A 141 -12.78 12.06 10.40
N HIS A 142 -13.15 11.80 11.66
CA HIS A 142 -12.77 12.63 12.80
C HIS A 142 -11.47 12.17 13.49
N CYS A 143 -10.86 11.07 13.04
CA CYS A 143 -9.62 10.58 13.64
C CYS A 143 -8.37 11.29 13.13
N GLU A 144 -7.34 11.32 13.97
CA GLU A 144 -5.99 11.66 13.57
C GLU A 144 -5.38 10.55 12.70
N TRP A 145 -4.35 10.90 11.94
CA TRP A 145 -3.65 9.95 11.08
C TRP A 145 -3.05 8.81 11.89
N GLY A 146 -3.27 7.57 11.45
CA GLY A 146 -2.77 6.36 12.09
C GLY A 146 -3.62 5.81 13.24
N GLU A 147 -4.61 6.56 13.74
CA GLU A 147 -5.51 6.10 14.80
C GLU A 147 -6.42 4.96 14.35
N THR A 148 -6.80 4.91 13.07
CA THR A 148 -7.57 3.80 12.48
C THR A 148 -6.68 2.81 11.73
N GLY A 149 -5.37 3.01 11.76
CA GLY A 149 -4.38 2.19 11.06
C GLY A 149 -3.41 1.48 12.01
N PRO A 150 -2.10 1.81 12.03
CA PRO A 150 -1.10 1.11 12.83
C PRO A 150 -1.37 1.11 14.34
N LEU A 151 -1.88 2.21 14.89
CA LEU A 151 -2.13 2.32 16.34
C LEU A 151 -3.29 1.42 16.77
N LEU A 152 -4.37 1.39 15.99
CA LEU A 152 -5.51 0.50 16.23
C LEU A 152 -5.10 -0.96 16.13
N LEU A 153 -4.39 -1.35 15.06
CA LEU A 153 -3.92 -2.72 14.88
C LEU A 153 -3.01 -3.14 16.05
N THR A 154 -2.07 -2.29 16.44
CA THR A 154 -1.16 -2.57 17.58
C THR A 154 -1.95 -2.76 18.87
N SER A 155 -2.87 -1.85 19.19
CA SER A 155 -3.71 -1.93 20.40
C SER A 155 -4.53 -3.22 20.44
N LEU A 156 -5.17 -3.59 19.32
CA LEU A 156 -5.98 -4.79 19.27
C LEU A 156 -5.13 -6.07 19.26
N VAL A 157 -3.95 -6.08 18.66
CA VAL A 157 -3.03 -7.23 18.76
C VAL A 157 -2.62 -7.48 20.22
N ASN A 158 -2.38 -6.42 21.00
CA ASN A 158 -2.15 -6.54 22.44
C ASN A 158 -3.37 -7.12 23.16
N LYS A 159 -4.56 -6.56 22.90
CA LYS A 159 -5.84 -6.99 23.51
C LYS A 159 -6.15 -8.47 23.26
N TYR A 160 -5.95 -8.93 22.03
CA TYR A 160 -6.25 -10.30 21.60
C TYR A 160 -5.05 -11.27 21.75
N ASN A 161 -3.90 -10.80 22.25
CA ASN A 161 -2.67 -11.58 22.42
C ASN A 161 -2.20 -12.29 21.13
N LEU A 162 -2.12 -11.53 20.04
CA LEU A 162 -1.82 -12.06 18.69
C LEU A 162 -0.37 -11.84 18.23
N HIS A 163 0.53 -11.40 19.12
CA HIS A 163 1.94 -11.14 18.79
C HIS A 163 2.66 -12.31 18.12
N LYS A 164 2.26 -13.55 18.42
CA LYS A 164 2.82 -14.75 17.79
C LYS A 164 2.63 -14.82 16.26
N TYR A 165 1.73 -14.01 15.70
CA TYR A 165 1.48 -13.88 14.27
C TYR A 165 2.18 -12.67 13.64
N ALA A 166 2.79 -11.81 14.46
CA ALA A 166 3.56 -10.66 14.00
C ALA A 166 4.91 -11.14 13.47
N LEU A 167 5.20 -10.79 12.21
CA LEU A 167 6.47 -11.07 11.57
C LEU A 167 7.49 -9.96 11.89
N PRO A 168 8.79 -10.29 11.88
CA PRO A 168 9.86 -9.30 12.03
C PRO A 168 9.77 -8.19 10.99
N GLU A 169 10.33 -7.03 11.36
CA GLU A 169 10.36 -5.82 10.53
C GLU A 169 10.88 -6.07 9.12
N ASP A 170 11.99 -6.79 9.00
CA ASP A 170 12.67 -7.05 7.74
C ASP A 170 11.80 -7.80 6.71
N VAL A 171 10.73 -8.50 7.13
CA VAL A 171 9.90 -9.29 6.20
C VAL A 171 9.10 -8.39 5.26
N PHE A 172 8.50 -7.31 5.79
CA PHE A 172 7.63 -6.41 5.02
C PHE A 172 8.16 -4.97 4.94
N TYR A 173 8.98 -4.54 5.89
CA TYR A 173 9.46 -3.17 6.03
C TYR A 173 11.01 -3.08 6.13
N PRO A 174 11.78 -3.73 5.22
CA PRO A 174 13.25 -3.69 5.26
C PRO A 174 13.82 -2.29 4.95
N ALA A 175 13.01 -1.44 4.33
CA ALA A 175 13.29 -0.04 4.08
C ALA A 175 12.39 0.81 4.98
N GLN A 176 12.98 1.37 6.03
CA GLN A 176 12.26 2.09 7.07
C GLN A 176 11.69 3.43 6.58
N PHE A 177 10.63 3.93 7.26
CA PHE A 177 9.88 5.11 6.80
C PHE A 177 10.73 6.39 6.72
N TRP A 178 11.75 6.55 7.57
CA TRP A 178 12.70 7.67 7.49
C TRP A 178 13.65 7.57 6.29
N TRP A 179 13.69 6.42 5.62
CA TRP A 179 14.46 6.16 4.41
C TRP A 179 13.62 6.26 3.13
N ALA A 180 12.33 6.64 3.25
CA ALA A 180 11.39 6.74 2.13
C ALA A 180 11.93 7.58 0.96
N ARG A 181 12.52 8.74 1.26
CA ARG A 181 13.18 9.59 0.26
C ARG A 181 14.30 8.86 -0.47
N ASN A 182 15.19 8.20 0.26
CA ASN A 182 16.39 7.56 -0.30
C ASN A 182 16.06 6.37 -1.19
N ILE A 183 14.94 5.66 -0.93
CA ILE A 183 14.43 4.60 -1.82
C ILE A 183 14.31 5.11 -3.27
N ARG A 184 13.96 6.39 -3.44
CA ARG A 184 13.69 7.02 -4.73
C ARG A 184 14.78 7.99 -5.21
N GLU A 185 15.32 8.78 -4.30
CA GLU A 185 16.11 10.00 -4.55
C GLU A 185 17.58 9.86 -4.13
N GLU A 186 18.07 8.65 -3.88
CA GLU A 186 19.48 8.42 -3.60
C GLU A 186 19.98 7.17 -4.32
N ALA A 187 21.15 7.27 -4.95
CA ALA A 187 21.80 6.13 -5.58
C ALA A 187 22.27 5.14 -4.52
N VAL A 188 21.97 3.86 -4.73
CA VAL A 188 22.40 2.76 -3.86
C VAL A 188 23.01 1.65 -4.69
N SER A 189 23.83 0.80 -4.06
CA SER A 189 24.29 -0.42 -4.72
C SER A 189 23.09 -1.28 -5.15
N HIS A 190 23.18 -1.83 -6.36
CA HIS A 190 22.18 -2.78 -6.87
C HIS A 190 22.01 -3.99 -5.94
N ASP A 191 23.07 -4.40 -5.23
CA ASP A 191 23.08 -5.51 -4.28
C ASP A 191 22.12 -5.32 -3.10
N LYS A 192 21.62 -4.10 -2.87
CA LYS A 192 20.72 -3.79 -1.76
C LYS A 192 19.40 -4.58 -1.84
N ILE A 193 18.92 -4.85 -3.05
CA ILE A 193 17.71 -5.67 -3.24
C ILE A 193 17.98 -7.11 -2.79
N ASP A 194 19.15 -7.66 -3.16
CA ASP A 194 19.52 -9.02 -2.78
C ASP A 194 19.87 -9.13 -1.29
N GLU A 195 20.36 -8.06 -0.68
CA GLU A 195 20.49 -7.96 0.78
C GLU A 195 19.14 -8.14 1.47
N PHE A 196 18.11 -7.41 1.04
CA PHE A 196 16.75 -7.57 1.57
C PHE A 196 16.20 -8.97 1.35
N ARG A 197 16.36 -9.55 0.16
CA ARG A 197 15.94 -10.94 -0.10
C ARG A 197 16.65 -11.93 0.84
N ARG A 198 17.94 -11.74 1.14
CA ARG A 198 18.69 -12.59 2.08
C ARG A 198 18.21 -12.46 3.53
N LEU A 199 17.67 -11.30 3.91
CA LEU A 199 17.01 -11.11 5.21
C LEU A 199 15.61 -11.72 5.28
N GLY A 200 15.10 -12.27 4.17
CA GLY A 200 13.76 -12.85 4.08
C GLY A 200 12.67 -11.84 3.72
N SER A 201 13.04 -10.65 3.25
CA SER A 201 12.08 -9.66 2.78
C SER A 201 11.32 -10.16 1.56
N VAL A 202 9.99 -10.04 1.59
CA VAL A 202 9.12 -10.40 0.47
C VAL A 202 8.56 -9.19 -0.26
N CYS A 203 8.58 -8.04 0.39
CA CYS A 203 8.20 -6.76 -0.19
C CYS A 203 8.98 -5.59 0.42
N ILE A 204 8.80 -4.41 -0.17
CA ILE A 204 9.34 -3.13 0.28
C ILE A 204 8.20 -2.13 0.27
N HIS A 205 7.92 -1.50 1.41
CA HIS A 205 6.96 -0.40 1.50
C HIS A 205 7.63 0.92 1.07
N LEU A 206 7.01 1.68 0.17
CA LEU A 206 7.58 2.92 -0.39
C LEU A 206 7.17 4.19 0.37
N TRP A 207 6.25 4.08 1.34
CA TRP A 207 5.86 5.14 2.26
C TRP A 207 5.42 6.44 1.54
N ASN A 208 4.43 6.33 0.66
CA ASN A 208 3.93 7.46 -0.14
C ASN A 208 3.56 8.69 0.70
N GLU A 209 2.99 8.50 1.90
CA GLU A 209 2.64 9.61 2.78
C GLU A 209 3.88 10.34 3.35
N CYS A 210 5.01 9.63 3.54
CA CYS A 210 6.28 10.26 3.89
C CYS A 210 6.81 11.12 2.72
N LEU A 211 6.77 10.60 1.49
CA LEU A 211 7.14 11.37 0.29
C LEU A 211 6.27 12.62 0.13
N ARG A 212 4.96 12.49 0.40
CA ARG A 212 4.00 13.61 0.32
C ARG A 212 4.31 14.68 1.36
N THR A 213 4.67 14.28 2.58
CA THR A 213 5.10 15.16 3.67
C THR A 213 6.36 15.94 3.28
N ASP A 214 7.31 15.26 2.62
CA ASP A 214 8.55 15.84 2.11
C ASP A 214 8.38 16.61 0.79
N ARG A 215 7.16 16.73 0.27
CA ARG A 215 6.81 17.39 -1.01
C ARG A 215 7.55 16.79 -2.21
N ILE A 216 7.81 15.50 -2.17
CA ILE A 216 8.40 14.74 -3.27
C ILE A 216 7.25 14.25 -4.17
N ASP A 217 7.31 14.58 -5.46
CA ASP A 217 6.37 14.05 -6.44
C ASP A 217 6.74 12.60 -6.79
N LYS A 218 6.01 11.65 -6.19
CA LYS A 218 6.12 10.21 -6.45
C LYS A 218 5.89 9.82 -7.92
N ASN A 219 5.25 10.69 -8.71
CA ASN A 219 4.96 10.42 -10.12
C ASN A 219 6.10 10.86 -11.06
N SER A 220 7.05 11.65 -10.58
CA SER A 220 8.26 12.01 -11.32
C SER A 220 9.19 10.80 -11.45
N PHE A 221 10.11 10.79 -12.41
CA PHE A 221 11.09 9.71 -12.50
C PHE A 221 11.92 9.60 -11.20
N PRO A 222 12.20 8.37 -10.70
CA PRO A 222 13.14 8.21 -9.60
C PRO A 222 14.56 8.54 -10.06
N GLN A 223 15.43 8.89 -9.10
CA GLN A 223 16.85 9.06 -9.37
C GLN A 223 17.45 7.79 -9.99
N THR A 224 18.28 7.96 -11.01
CA THR A 224 19.04 6.85 -11.61
C THR A 224 19.90 6.17 -10.54
N GLU A 225 19.88 4.84 -10.55
CA GLU A 225 20.55 3.96 -9.57
C GLU A 225 19.99 4.02 -8.14
N SER A 226 18.84 4.65 -7.93
CA SER A 226 18.11 4.45 -6.68
C SER A 226 17.52 3.05 -6.56
N LEU A 227 17.12 2.69 -5.34
CA LEU A 227 16.52 1.39 -5.07
C LEU A 227 15.27 1.17 -5.95
N LEU A 228 14.40 2.18 -6.05
CA LEU A 228 13.23 2.12 -6.91
C LEU A 228 13.62 2.00 -8.39
N HIS A 229 14.61 2.76 -8.85
CA HIS A 229 15.07 2.66 -10.24
C HIS A 229 15.60 1.26 -10.58
N HIS A 230 16.37 0.63 -9.69
CA HIS A 230 16.84 -0.75 -9.86
C HIS A 230 15.68 -1.74 -9.94
N LEU A 231 14.68 -1.63 -9.06
CA LEU A 231 13.48 -2.47 -9.09
C LEU A 231 12.67 -2.28 -10.37
N LEU A 232 12.48 -1.03 -10.82
CA LEU A 232 11.78 -0.75 -12.08
C LEU A 232 12.51 -1.35 -13.28
N LYS A 233 13.85 -1.32 -13.31
CA LYS A 233 14.63 -2.01 -14.34
C LYS A 233 14.48 -3.51 -14.26
N GLN A 234 14.65 -4.10 -13.07
CA GLN A 234 14.57 -5.54 -12.86
C GLN A 234 13.23 -6.11 -13.34
N TYR A 235 12.13 -5.40 -13.07
CA TYR A 235 10.79 -5.81 -13.45
C TYR A 235 10.32 -5.26 -14.81
N ASN A 236 11.13 -4.49 -15.54
CA ASN A 236 10.77 -3.83 -16.79
C ASN A 236 9.50 -2.95 -16.67
N MET A 237 9.55 -1.97 -15.76
CA MET A 237 8.42 -1.11 -15.38
C MET A 237 8.71 0.40 -15.52
N LEU A 238 9.87 0.78 -16.10
CA LEU A 238 10.20 2.19 -16.37
C LEU A 238 9.15 2.88 -17.26
N ALA A 239 8.54 2.13 -18.18
CA ALA A 239 7.51 2.61 -19.09
C ALA A 239 6.31 3.27 -18.38
N PHE A 240 5.98 2.87 -17.14
CA PHE A 240 4.90 3.54 -16.41
C PHE A 240 5.20 5.02 -16.16
N TYR A 241 6.45 5.35 -15.82
CA TYR A 241 6.88 6.74 -15.62
C TYR A 241 7.00 7.48 -16.95
N GLU A 242 7.47 6.82 -18.02
CA GLU A 242 7.56 7.39 -19.38
C GLU A 242 6.17 7.78 -19.89
N ASP A 243 5.21 6.86 -19.80
CA ASP A 243 3.82 7.07 -20.21
C ASP A 243 3.14 8.17 -19.40
N TYR A 244 3.38 8.21 -18.09
CA TYR A 244 2.83 9.25 -17.22
C TYR A 244 3.37 10.63 -17.59
N ALA A 245 4.68 10.77 -17.76
CA ALA A 245 5.32 12.01 -18.17
C ALA A 245 4.77 12.50 -19.52
N MET A 246 4.66 11.61 -20.51
CA MET A 246 4.09 11.93 -21.82
C MET A 246 2.64 12.42 -21.72
N LYS A 247 1.78 11.74 -20.93
CA LYS A 247 0.39 12.16 -20.71
C LYS A 247 0.30 13.52 -20.05
N MET A 248 1.17 13.84 -19.09
CA MET A 248 1.20 15.15 -18.44
C MET A 248 1.63 16.25 -19.42
N THR A 249 2.67 16.01 -20.22
CA THR A 249 3.09 16.95 -21.28
C THR A 249 1.96 17.24 -22.26
N LEU A 250 1.23 16.21 -22.71
CA LEU A 250 0.09 16.38 -23.61
C LEU A 250 -1.05 17.20 -22.97
N ARG A 251 -1.41 16.92 -21.71
CA ARG A 251 -2.42 17.70 -20.98
C ARG A 251 -2.06 19.18 -20.88
N MET A 252 -0.79 19.48 -20.58
CA MET A 252 -0.29 20.85 -20.53
C MET A 252 -0.39 21.55 -21.89
N LEU A 253 -0.02 20.88 -22.98
CA LEU A 253 -0.11 21.43 -24.34
C LEU A 253 -1.56 21.69 -24.78
N LEU A 254 -2.50 20.87 -24.29
CA LEU A 254 -3.93 20.97 -24.62
C LEU A 254 -4.72 21.91 -23.70
N GLY A 255 -4.10 22.49 -22.67
CA GLY A 255 -4.78 23.37 -21.70
C GLY A 255 -5.81 22.66 -20.83
N CYS A 256 -5.75 21.33 -20.72
CA CYS A 256 -6.60 20.55 -19.83
C CYS A 256 -5.93 20.44 -18.46
N HIS A 257 -6.47 21.14 -17.46
CA HIS A 257 -6.05 21.04 -16.07
C HIS A 257 -6.74 19.88 -15.35
#